data_AF-Q8ZZ11-F1
#
_entry.id   AF-Q8ZZ11-F1
#
_cell.length_a   1.000
_cell.length_b   1.000
_cell.length_c   1.000
_cell.angle_alpha   90.00
_cell.angle_beta   90.00
_cell.angle_gamma   90.00
#
_symmetry.space_group_name_H-M   'P 1'
#
loop_
_entity.id
_entity.type
_entity.pdbx_description
1 polymer ?
#
loop_
_entity_poly.entity_id
_entity_poly.type
_entity_poly.pdbx_seq_one_letter_code
_entity_poly.pdbx_strand_id
1 'polypeptide(L)' 'MSVIEEGLIRRYYELLKPSGKAVIEAVKIYRLGHRDYIDSLHCTTALYHGVKWLTLDRKLMEFLKKHNCQRRNYNAR' A
#
# COMPACT_ATOMS: atom_id res chain seq x y z
N MET A 1 -0.87 10.00 21.80
CA MET A 1 0.37 9.30 21.44
C MET A 1 1.52 9.98 22.14
N SER A 2 2.22 9.26 23.01
CA SER A 2 3.33 9.80 23.80
C SER A 2 4.65 9.66 23.02
N VAL A 3 5.63 10.51 23.31
CA VAL A 3 6.99 10.50 22.70
C VAL A 3 7.65 9.12 22.74
N ILE A 4 7.25 8.28 23.72
CA ILE A 4 7.73 6.90 23.91
C ILE A 4 7.29 5.97 22.75
N GLU A 5 6.06 6.13 22.25
CA GLU A 5 5.52 5.29 21.17
C GLU A 5 6.19 5.61 19.82
N GLU A 6 6.45 6.89 19.54
CA GLU A 6 7.06 7.32 18.29
C GLU A 6 8.51 6.80 18.17
N GLY A 7 9.24 6.77 19.28
CA GLY A 7 10.59 6.21 19.35
C GLY A 7 10.64 4.70 19.12
N LEU A 8 9.66 3.95 19.64
CA LEU A 8 9.59 2.49 19.45
C LEU A 8 9.27 2.11 18.01
N ILE A 9 8.32 2.79 17.37
CA ILE A 9 7.95 2.50 15.97
C ILE A 9 9.14 2.75 15.05
N ARG A 10 9.82 3.88 15.17
CA ARG A 10 11.00 4.20 14.34
C ARG A 10 12.20 3.30 14.62
N ARG A 11 12.26 2.65 15.79
CA ARG A 11 13.34 1.72 16.17
C ARG A 11 13.17 0.33 15.53
N TYR A 12 11.93 -0.14 15.38
CA TYR A 12 11.65 -1.50 14.91
C TYR A 12 11.10 -1.58 13.49
N TYR A 13 10.63 -0.46 12.92
CA TYR A 13 10.10 -0.40 11.56
C TYR A 13 10.94 0.49 10.66
N GLU A 14 11.22 -0.02 9.47
CA GLU A 14 11.81 0.78 8.40
C GLU A 14 10.71 1.54 7.66
N LEU A 15 10.91 2.86 7.51
CA LEU A 15 9.99 3.69 6.74
C LEU A 15 10.25 3.52 5.24
N LEU A 16 9.32 2.85 4.55
CA LEU A 16 9.34 2.75 3.10
C LEU A 16 8.93 4.09 2.45
N LYS A 17 9.82 4.63 1.61
CA LYS A 17 9.52 5.83 0.83
C LYS A 17 8.87 5.44 -0.50
N PRO A 18 7.75 6.06 -0.90
CA PRO A 18 7.15 5.82 -2.20
C PRO A 18 8.12 6.21 -3.32
N SER A 19 8.28 5.34 -4.32
CA SER A 19 8.99 5.69 -5.55
C SER A 19 8.09 6.52 -6.48
N GLY A 20 8.67 7.25 -7.44
CA GLY A 20 7.86 7.96 -8.45
C GLY A 20 6.92 7.04 -9.22
N LYS A 21 7.33 5.78 -9.46
CA LYS A 21 6.48 4.76 -10.08
C LYS A 21 5.30 4.37 -9.19
N ALA A 22 5.51 4.27 -7.88
CA ALA A 22 4.44 3.99 -6.92
C ALA A 22 3.39 5.10 -6.90
N VAL A 23 3.83 6.36 -6.93
CA VAL A 23 2.94 7.53 -6.99
C VAL A 23 2.11 7.53 -8.27
N ILE A 24 2.75 7.35 -9.44
CA ILE A 24 2.05 7.32 -10.72
C ILE A 24 1.00 6.20 -10.76
N GLU A 25 1.35 5.01 -10.27
CA GLU A 25 0.44 3.87 -10.25
C GLU A 25 -0.73 4.07 -9.27
N ALA A 26 -0.48 4.70 -8.11
CA ALA A 26 -1.53 5.04 -7.15
C ALA A 26 -2.55 6.01 -7.76
N VAL A 27 -2.08 7.00 -8.54
CA VAL A 27 -2.96 7.92 -9.27
C VAL A 27 -3.80 7.17 -10.32
N LYS A 28 -3.24 6.17 -11.01
CA LYS A 28 -4.01 5.35 -11.95
C LYS A 28 -5.11 4.56 -11.24
N ILE A 29 -4.79 3.88 -10.14
CA ILE A 29 -5.76 3.12 -9.32
C ILE A 29 -6.87 4.04 -8.83
N TYR A 30 -6.52 5.24 -8.37
CA TYR A 30 -7.48 6.26 -7.97
C TYR A 30 -8.42 6.66 -9.11
N ARG A 31 -7.87 6.93 -10.30
CA ARG A 31 -8.63 7.29 -11.50
C ARG A 31 -9.48 6.15 -12.06
N LEU A 32 -9.10 4.90 -11.81
CA LEU A 32 -9.87 3.71 -12.19
C LEU A 32 -11.12 3.50 -11.32
N GLY A 33 -11.26 4.26 -10.23
CA GLY A 33 -12.49 4.30 -9.42
C GLY A 33 -12.29 3.97 -7.94
N HIS A 34 -11.10 3.55 -7.52
CA HIS A 34 -10.78 3.35 -6.11
C HIS A 34 -10.39 4.69 -5.47
N ARG A 35 -11.38 5.46 -5.04
CA ARG A 35 -11.21 6.85 -4.57
C ARG A 35 -10.47 7.01 -3.23
N ASP A 36 -9.83 5.97 -2.72
CA ASP A 36 -8.84 6.09 -1.64
C ASP A 36 -7.42 6.09 -2.22
N TYR A 37 -6.85 7.28 -2.31
CA TYR A 37 -5.49 7.48 -2.83
C TYR A 37 -4.42 6.99 -1.84
N ILE A 38 -4.64 7.14 -0.54
CA ILE A 38 -3.64 6.80 0.47
C ILE A 38 -3.42 5.29 0.49
N ASP A 39 -4.51 4.52 0.47
CA ASP A 39 -4.41 3.06 0.41
C ASP A 39 -3.80 2.59 -0.91
N SER A 40 -4.15 3.25 -2.01
CA SER A 40 -3.53 2.99 -3.31
C SER A 40 -2.02 3.24 -3.27
N LEU A 41 -1.58 4.32 -2.61
CA LEU A 41 -0.17 4.66 -2.45
C LEU A 41 0.57 3.68 -1.54
N HIS A 42 -0.03 3.23 -0.45
CA HIS A 42 0.55 2.22 0.42
C HIS A 42 0.72 0.87 -0.32
N CYS A 43 -0.32 0.44 -1.03
CA CYS A 43 -0.28 -0.79 -1.82
C CYS A 43 0.80 -0.72 -2.90
N THR A 44 0.84 0.34 -3.71
CA THR A 44 1.83 0.45 -4.79
C THR A 44 3.25 0.62 -4.24
N THR A 45 3.42 1.33 -3.12
CA THR A 45 4.71 1.42 -2.43
C THR A 45 5.20 0.04 -2.03
N ALA A 46 4.36 -0.74 -1.33
CA ALA A 46 4.71 -2.11 -0.94
C ALA A 46 5.06 -2.98 -2.15
N LEU A 47 4.28 -2.89 -3.23
CA LEU A 47 4.56 -3.61 -4.47
C LEU A 47 5.93 -3.28 -5.05
N TYR A 48 6.21 -1.98 -5.26
CA TYR A 48 7.43 -1.55 -5.93
C TYR A 48 8.69 -1.78 -5.07
N HIS A 49 8.52 -1.91 -3.75
CA HIS A 49 9.57 -2.36 -2.83
C HIS A 49 9.66 -3.89 -2.70
N GLY A 50 8.77 -4.64 -3.34
CA GLY A 50 8.77 -6.10 -3.29
C GLY A 50 8.40 -6.68 -1.92
N VAL A 51 7.75 -5.90 -1.06
CA VAL A 51 7.33 -6.35 0.28
C VAL A 51 5.87 -6.80 0.26
N LYS A 52 5.50 -7.67 1.20
CA LYS A 52 4.11 -8.07 1.39
C LYS A 52 3.32 -6.92 2.02
N TRP A 53 2.24 -6.51 1.37
CA TRP A 53 1.32 -5.54 1.94
C TRP A 53 0.30 -6.25 2.83
N LEU A 54 0.26 -5.89 4.12
CA LEU A 54 -0.71 -6.41 5.08
C LEU A 54 -1.86 -5.40 5.22
N THR A 55 -3.06 -5.81 4.84
CA THR A 55 -4.28 -4.99 4.93
C THR A 55 -5.48 -5.84 5.35
N LEU A 56 -6.42 -5.22 6.05
CA LEU A 56 -7.74 -5.78 6.33
C LEU A 56 -8.81 -5.30 5.32
N ASP A 57 -8.45 -4.38 4.42
CA ASP A 57 -9.37 -3.86 3.42
C ASP A 57 -9.59 -4.86 2.27
N ARG A 58 -10.67 -5.62 2.41
CA ARG A 58 -11.11 -6.58 1.39
C ARG A 58 -11.62 -5.90 0.12
N LYS A 59 -12.18 -4.69 0.20
CA LYS A 59 -12.73 -3.98 -0.96
C LYS A 59 -11.62 -3.56 -1.92
N LEU A 60 -10.52 -3.03 -1.38
CA LEU A 60 -9.35 -2.71 -2.19
C LEU A 60 -8.73 -3.97 -2.80
N MET A 61 -8.62 -5.06 -2.04
CA MET A 61 -8.14 -6.34 -2.54
C MET A 61 -8.97 -6.88 -3.73
N GLU A 62 -10.29 -6.81 -3.63
CA GLU A 62 -11.19 -7.20 -4.72
C GLU A 62 -11.10 -6.26 -5.92
N PHE A 63 -10.98 -4.94 -5.69
CA PHE A 63 -10.78 -3.95 -6.73
C PHE A 63 -9.50 -4.24 -7.54
N LEU A 64 -8.37 -4.46 -6.86
CA LEU A 64 -7.09 -4.74 -7.50
C LEU A 64 -7.12 -6.04 -8.31
N LYS A 65 -7.79 -7.08 -7.80
CA LYS A 65 -8.01 -8.34 -8.54
C LYS A 65 -8.85 -8.12 -9.80
N LYS A 66 -9.97 -7.40 -9.69
CA LYS A 66 -10.89 -7.12 -10.80
C LYS A 66 -10.21 -6.36 -11.95
N HIS A 67 -9.34 -5.40 -11.62
CA HIS A 67 -8.66 -4.55 -12.59
C HIS A 67 -7.29 -5.10 -13.03
N ASN A 68 -6.94 -6.34 -12.65
CA ASN A 68 -5.62 -6.95 -12.90
C ASN A 68 -4.45 -6.05 -12.48
N CYS A 69 -4.65 -5.19 -11.48
CA CYS A 69 -3.66 -4.19 -11.10
C CYS A 69 -2.41 -4.81 -10.49
N GLN A 70 -2.41 -6.10 -10.10
CA GLN A 70 -1.24 -6.85 -9.61
C GLN A 70 -1.53 -8.34 -9.40
N ARG A 71 -0.62 -9.21 -9.89
CA ARG A 71 -0.73 -10.69 -9.85
C ARG A 71 0.21 -11.40 -8.86
N ARG A 72 1.05 -10.66 -8.13
CA ARG A 72 2.05 -11.20 -7.18
C ARG A 72 2.02 -10.34 -5.91
N ASN A 73 1.95 -10.97 -4.74
CA ASN A 73 2.23 -10.40 -3.40
C ASN A 73 1.05 -9.95 -2.52
N TYR A 74 0.00 -10.78 -2.37
CA TYR A 74 -0.96 -10.57 -1.27
C TYR A 74 -1.09 -11.79 -0.37
N ASN A 75 -0.98 -11.57 0.93
CA ASN A 75 -1.40 -12.53 1.95
C ASN A 75 -2.71 -12.01 2.55
N ALA A 76 -3.85 -12.54 2.08
CA ALA A 76 -5.10 -12.44 2.81
C ALA A 76 -5.05 -13.45 3.97
N ARG A 77 -5.21 -12.98 5.20
CA ARG A 77 -5.56 -13.84 6.33
C ARG A 77 -7.08 -13.86 6.49
#